data_AF-A0A7D5N5B0-F1
#
_entry.id   AF-A0A7D5N5B0-F1
#
_cell.length_a   1.000
_cell.length_b   1.000
_cell.length_c   1.000
_cell.angle_alpha   90.00
_cell.angle_beta   90.00
_cell.angle_gamma   90.00
#
_symmetry.space_group_name_H-M   'P 1'
#
loop_
_entity.id
_entity.type
_entity.pdbx_description
1 polymer ?
#
loop_
_entity_poly.entity_id
_entity_poly.type
_entity_poly.pdbx_seq_one_letter_code
_entity_poly.pdbx_strand_id
1 'polypeptide(L)'
;MLHRSALRLLLVSAILLFTVSTYAQKISWSSGEDFAFIQGISKLNVEYDFSQMTVAEGTESAFLEERKTEINKDKPGEGDEFVTTWNQAKITKYPKHLKRPSTKNLKRVMFKSAVVQMPNTPS
;
A
#
# COMPACT_ATOMS: atom_id res chain seq x y z
N MET A 1 39.42 32.20 -23.12
CA MET A 1 38.35 32.02 -22.11
C MET A 1 37.30 30.96 -22.48
N LEU A 2 36.98 30.73 -23.76
CA LEU A 2 35.95 29.74 -24.17
C LEU A 2 36.23 28.27 -23.79
N HIS A 3 37.50 27.81 -23.82
CA HIS A 3 37.82 26.40 -23.53
C HIS A 3 37.49 25.98 -22.08
N ARG A 4 37.62 26.89 -21.11
CA ARG A 4 37.30 26.61 -19.70
C ARG A 4 35.79 26.44 -19.50
N SER A 5 34.98 27.17 -20.26
CA SER A 5 33.53 27.09 -20.21
C SER A 5 33.00 25.82 -20.89
N ALA A 6 33.60 25.43 -22.02
CA ALA A 6 33.27 24.18 -22.72
C ALA A 6 33.59 22.94 -21.87
N LEU A 7 34.74 22.92 -21.18
CA LEU A 7 35.11 21.82 -20.29
C LEU A 7 34.14 21.69 -19.11
N ARG A 8 33.68 22.81 -18.54
CA ARG A 8 32.68 22.81 -17.45
C ARG A 8 31.32 22.28 -17.92
N LEU A 9 30.87 22.68 -19.10
CA LEU A 9 29.61 22.19 -19.69
C LEU A 9 29.67 20.69 -19.98
N LEU A 10 30.81 20.19 -20.46
CA LEU A 10 31.02 18.78 -20.71
C LEU A 10 31.00 17.96 -19.40
N LEU A 11 31.61 18.49 -18.34
CA LEU A 11 31.61 17.86 -17.00
C LEU A 11 30.20 17.80 -16.39
N VAL A 12 29.41 18.87 -16.51
CA VAL A 12 28.02 18.92 -16.04
C VAL A 12 27.14 17.94 -16.83
N SER A 13 27.32 17.86 -18.15
CA SER A 13 26.59 16.91 -19.00
C SER A 13 26.89 15.45 -18.62
N ALA A 14 28.16 15.12 -18.36
CA ALA A 14 28.57 13.78 -17.95
C ALA A 14 27.95 13.36 -16.59
N ILE A 15 27.81 14.29 -15.65
CA ILE A 15 27.17 14.03 -14.36
C ILE A 15 25.66 13.80 -14.53
N LEU A 16 24.98 14.58 -15.40
CA LEU A 16 23.56 14.41 -15.67
C LEU A 16 23.24 13.05 -16.32
N LEU A 17 24.12 12.53 -17.16
CA LEU A 17 23.93 11.23 -17.83
C LEU A 17 24.08 10.04 -16.88
N PHE A 18 24.76 10.22 -15.74
CA PHE A 18 24.94 9.14 -14.76
C PHE A 18 23.72 8.92 -13.85
N THR A 19 22.83 9.91 -13.71
CA THR A 19 21.67 9.84 -12.80
C THR A 19 20.48 9.06 -13.36
N VAL A 20 20.46 8.73 -14.66
CA VAL A 20 19.37 7.97 -15.29
C VAL A 20 19.39 6.46 -14.99
N SER A 21 20.45 5.94 -14.33
CA SER A 21 20.60 4.50 -14.06
C SER A 21 20.05 4.04 -12.70
N THR A 22 19.43 4.92 -11.90
CA THR A 22 18.93 4.59 -10.56
C THR A 22 17.43 4.25 -10.55
N TYR A 23 17.03 3.26 -11.34
CA TYR A 23 15.65 2.72 -11.26
C TYR A 23 15.66 1.19 -11.21
N ALA A 24 15.60 0.65 -9.98
CA ALA A 24 14.86 -0.55 -9.58
C ALA A 24 15.33 -1.00 -8.20
N GLN A 25 14.71 -0.49 -7.14
CA GLN A 25 14.78 -1.16 -5.84
C GLN A 25 14.03 -2.48 -5.95
N LYS A 26 14.75 -3.57 -6.27
CA LYS A 26 14.23 -4.91 -6.08
C LYS A 26 13.98 -5.06 -4.59
N ILE A 27 12.72 -5.01 -4.18
CA ILE A 27 12.32 -5.30 -2.80
C ILE A 27 12.65 -6.80 -2.59
N SER A 28 13.81 -7.07 -2.00
CA SER A 28 14.17 -8.39 -1.52
C SER A 28 13.55 -8.57 -0.14
N TRP A 29 12.52 -9.39 -0.06
CA TRP A 29 11.90 -9.78 1.20
C TRP A 29 12.90 -10.67 1.95
N SER A 30 13.47 -10.19 3.06
CA SER A 30 14.46 -10.91 3.86
C SER A 30 13.84 -11.91 4.85
N SER A 31 12.56 -11.75 5.18
CA SER A 31 11.79 -12.73 5.96
C SER A 31 10.30 -12.61 5.62
N GLY A 32 9.71 -13.67 5.07
CA GLY A 32 8.28 -13.70 4.74
C GLY A 32 7.85 -14.78 3.73
N GLU A 33 8.67 -15.81 3.52
CA GLU A 33 8.33 -16.89 2.58
C GLU A 33 7.41 -17.96 3.17
N ASP A 34 7.27 -18.05 4.50
CA ASP A 34 6.50 -19.14 5.11
C ASP A 34 5.02 -18.81 5.23
N PHE A 35 4.36 -18.69 4.08
CA PHE A 35 2.92 -18.96 3.96
C PHE A 35 2.60 -20.46 4.10
N ALA A 36 3.52 -21.27 4.64
CA ALA A 36 3.34 -22.68 4.94
C ALA A 36 2.06 -22.93 5.75
N PHE A 37 1.70 -22.02 6.66
CA PHE A 37 0.47 -22.11 7.46
C PHE A 37 -0.83 -22.01 6.64
N ILE A 38 -0.79 -21.54 5.40
CA ILE A 38 -1.97 -21.43 4.51
C ILE A 38 -1.99 -22.55 3.45
N GLN A 39 -0.92 -23.35 3.35
CA GLN A 39 -0.86 -24.43 2.37
C GLN A 39 -1.95 -25.48 2.66
N GLY A 40 -2.79 -25.77 1.66
CA GLY A 40 -3.89 -26.73 1.78
C GLY A 40 -5.20 -26.16 2.34
N ILE A 41 -5.25 -24.90 2.78
CA ILE A 41 -6.50 -24.27 3.26
C ILE A 41 -7.37 -23.85 2.05
N SER A 42 -8.55 -24.45 1.92
CA SER A 42 -9.49 -24.17 0.83
C SER A 42 -10.39 -22.95 1.08
N LYS A 43 -10.63 -22.59 2.36
CA LYS A 43 -11.44 -21.45 2.78
C LYS A 43 -10.77 -20.72 3.93
N LEU A 44 -10.52 -19.43 3.74
CA LEU A 44 -9.97 -18.54 4.76
C LEU A 44 -11.04 -17.49 5.12
N ASN A 45 -11.42 -17.42 6.39
CA ASN A 45 -12.24 -16.32 6.88
C ASN A 45 -11.32 -15.13 7.22
N VAL A 46 -11.62 -13.95 6.68
CA VAL A 46 -10.85 -12.73 6.94
C VAL A 46 -11.78 -11.74 7.60
N GLU A 47 -11.54 -11.48 8.88
CA GLU A 47 -12.25 -10.47 9.66
C GLU A 47 -11.37 -9.23 9.80
N TYR A 48 -11.95 -8.05 9.57
CA TYR A 48 -11.25 -6.78 9.71
C TYR A 48 -11.68 -6.14 11.03
N ASP A 49 -10.79 -6.17 12.02
CA ASP A 49 -10.99 -5.43 13.26
C ASP A 49 -10.40 -4.02 13.12
N PHE A 50 -11.25 -3.01 13.30
CA PHE A 50 -10.88 -1.59 13.27
C PHE A 50 -10.82 -0.98 14.68
N SER A 51 -10.98 -1.78 15.74
CA SER A 51 -11.07 -1.33 17.14
C SER A 51 -9.86 -0.54 17.63
N GLN A 52 -8.66 -0.87 17.13
CA GLN A 52 -7.40 -0.20 17.49
C GLN A 52 -6.82 0.65 16.36
N MET A 53 -7.65 1.06 15.39
CA MET A 53 -7.18 1.89 14.28
C MET A 53 -6.89 3.31 14.78
N THR A 54 -5.65 3.76 14.57
CA THR A 54 -5.28 5.17 14.72
C THR A 54 -5.51 5.90 13.40
N VAL A 55 -6.00 7.14 13.51
CA VAL A 55 -6.25 8.00 12.35
C VAL A 55 -5.51 9.30 12.61
N ALA A 56 -4.60 9.64 11.68
CA ALA A 56 -3.62 10.71 11.85
C ALA A 56 -2.79 10.53 13.14
N GLU A 57 -2.68 11.57 13.96
CA GLU A 57 -1.84 11.60 15.17
C GLU A 57 -2.56 11.09 16.43
N GLY A 58 -3.77 10.51 16.32
CA GLY A 58 -4.58 10.16 17.49
C GLY A 58 -5.59 9.02 17.30
N THR A 59 -6.53 8.96 18.25
CA THR A 59 -7.65 8.01 18.23
C THR A 59 -8.67 8.45 17.19
N GLU A 60 -9.35 7.49 16.57
CA GLU A 60 -10.41 7.79 15.60
C GLU A 60 -11.48 8.73 16.16
N SER A 61 -11.87 8.54 17.42
CA SER A 61 -12.86 9.39 18.08
C SER A 61 -12.40 10.84 18.18
N ALA A 62 -11.13 11.09 18.52
CA ALA A 62 -10.60 12.44 18.61
C ALA A 62 -10.56 13.11 17.24
N PHE A 63 -10.13 12.37 16.20
CA PHE A 63 -10.09 12.85 14.83
C PHE A 63 -11.48 13.22 14.29
N LEU A 64 -12.50 12.40 14.56
CA LEU A 64 -13.87 12.65 14.09
C LEU A 64 -14.49 13.88 14.74
N GLU A 65 -14.28 14.08 16.04
CA GLU A 65 -14.80 15.25 16.76
C GLU A 65 -14.13 16.56 16.31
N GLU A 66 -12.80 16.55 16.14
CA GLU A 66 -12.06 17.70 15.61
C GLU A 66 -12.56 18.06 14.20
N ARG A 67 -12.64 17.05 13.32
CA ARG A 67 -13.03 17.25 11.93
C ARG A 67 -14.49 17.67 11.78
N LYS A 68 -15.38 17.11 12.59
CA LYS A 68 -16.79 17.55 12.67
C LYS A 68 -16.87 19.00 13.12
N THR A 69 -16.11 19.38 14.15
CA THR A 69 -16.10 20.75 14.67
C THR A 69 -15.56 21.74 13.64
N GLU A 70 -14.51 21.38 12.92
CA GLU A 70 -13.93 22.20 11.85
C GLU A 70 -14.91 22.41 10.69
N ILE A 71 -15.54 21.34 10.21
CA ILE A 71 -16.51 21.43 9.10
C ILE A 71 -17.77 22.20 9.54
N ASN A 72 -18.27 21.97 10.76
CA ASN A 72 -19.45 22.66 11.27
C ASN A 72 -19.20 24.15 11.55
N LYS A 73 -17.95 24.60 11.75
CA LYS A 73 -17.61 26.03 11.83
C LYS A 73 -17.85 26.74 10.50
N ASP A 74 -17.51 26.09 9.39
CA ASP A 74 -17.68 26.67 8.05
C ASP A 74 -19.11 26.46 7.54
N LYS A 75 -19.70 25.29 7.78
CA LYS A 75 -21.05 24.92 7.32
C LYS A 75 -21.77 24.03 8.34
N PRO A 76 -22.75 24.57 9.07
CA PRO A 76 -23.49 23.82 10.08
C PRO A 76 -24.19 22.59 9.47
N GLY A 77 -23.89 21.40 10.00
CA GLY A 77 -24.53 20.14 9.62
C GLY A 77 -23.72 19.25 8.67
N GLU A 78 -22.77 19.82 7.90
CA GLU A 78 -21.90 19.02 7.02
C GLU A 78 -20.92 18.14 7.83
N GLY A 79 -20.56 18.55 9.06
CA GLY A 79 -19.69 17.77 9.94
C GLY A 79 -20.34 16.47 10.43
N ASP A 80 -21.67 16.48 10.63
CA ASP A 80 -22.43 15.29 11.02
C ASP A 80 -22.60 14.31 9.84
N GLU A 81 -22.78 14.84 8.64
CA GLU A 81 -22.79 14.06 7.40
C GLU A 81 -21.43 13.42 7.12
N PHE A 82 -20.33 14.13 7.44
CA PHE A 82 -18.98 13.59 7.34
C PHE A 82 -18.76 12.38 8.26
N VAL A 83 -19.15 12.47 9.54
CA VAL A 83 -19.00 11.35 10.49
C VAL A 83 -19.82 10.14 10.03
N THR A 84 -21.03 10.36 9.52
CA THR A 84 -21.89 9.31 8.97
C THR A 84 -21.24 8.62 7.76
N THR A 85 -20.73 9.43 6.82
CA THR A 85 -20.05 8.95 5.61
C THR A 85 -18.77 8.19 5.94
N TRP A 86 -18.02 8.65 6.95
CA TRP A 86 -16.80 7.99 7.43
C TRP A 86 -17.10 6.60 7.98
N ASN A 87 -18.11 6.47 8.85
CA ASN A 87 -18.52 5.18 9.40
C ASN A 87 -18.98 4.20 8.29
N GLN A 88 -19.71 4.70 7.30
CA GLN A 88 -20.12 3.89 6.15
C GLN A 88 -18.93 3.46 5.28
N ALA A 89 -17.92 4.33 5.11
CA ALA A 89 -16.69 4.01 4.40
C ALA A 89 -15.87 2.92 5.11
N LYS A 90 -15.86 2.88 6.45
CA LYS A 90 -15.20 1.81 7.21
C LYS A 90 -15.77 0.43 6.92
N ILE A 91 -17.08 0.33 6.73
CA ILE A 91 -17.74 -0.96 6.51
C ILE A 91 -17.66 -1.38 5.04
N THR A 92 -17.75 -0.42 4.12
CA THR A 92 -17.94 -0.73 2.69
C THR A 92 -16.68 -0.56 1.87
N LYS A 93 -15.98 0.57 2.05
CA LYS A 93 -14.89 1.01 1.18
C LYS A 93 -13.57 0.39 1.61
N TYR A 94 -13.19 0.51 2.89
CA TYR A 94 -11.90 -0.01 3.36
C TYR A 94 -11.77 -1.54 3.20
N PRO A 95 -12.77 -2.37 3.55
CA PRO A 95 -12.69 -3.81 3.32
C PRO A 95 -12.56 -4.17 1.84
N LYS A 96 -13.24 -3.43 0.94
CA LYS A 96 -13.10 -3.62 -0.51
C LYS A 96 -11.69 -3.29 -1.00
N HIS A 97 -11.09 -2.22 -0.50
CA HIS A 97 -9.73 -1.83 -0.85
C HIS A 97 -8.67 -2.75 -0.25
N LEU A 98 -8.91 -3.34 0.93
CA LEU A 98 -8.03 -4.34 1.54
C LEU A 98 -8.16 -5.71 0.87
N LYS A 99 -9.38 -6.12 0.49
CA LYS A 99 -9.63 -7.38 -0.21
C LYS A 99 -8.92 -7.48 -1.55
N ARG A 100 -8.80 -6.38 -2.30
CA ARG A 100 -8.20 -6.38 -3.65
C ARG A 100 -6.71 -6.77 -3.67
N PRO A 101 -5.81 -6.14 -2.90
CA PRO A 101 -4.41 -6.56 -2.79
C PRO A 101 -4.29 -7.92 -2.11
N SER A 102 -5.06 -8.19 -1.05
CA SER A 102 -4.99 -9.47 -0.32
C SER A 102 -5.37 -10.65 -1.22
N THR A 103 -6.46 -10.56 -1.99
CA THR A 103 -6.86 -11.63 -2.93
C THR A 103 -5.87 -11.81 -4.08
N LYS A 104 -5.27 -10.74 -4.61
CA LYS A 104 -4.25 -10.84 -5.66
C LYS A 104 -2.98 -11.54 -5.15
N ASN A 105 -2.50 -11.18 -3.96
CA ASN A 105 -1.33 -11.79 -3.36
C ASN A 105 -1.61 -13.24 -2.92
N LEU A 106 -2.78 -13.52 -2.35
CA LEU A 106 -3.20 -14.87 -1.98
C LEU A 106 -3.26 -15.80 -3.19
N LYS A 107 -3.85 -15.36 -4.31
CA LYS A 107 -3.87 -16.13 -5.57
C LYS A 107 -2.46 -16.41 -6.09
N ARG A 108 -1.55 -15.43 -5.99
CA ARG A 108 -0.16 -15.60 -6.41
C ARG A 108 0.58 -16.62 -5.57
N VAL A 109 0.38 -16.62 -4.24
CA VAL A 109 0.98 -17.61 -3.32
C VAL A 109 0.41 -19.00 -3.60
N MET A 110 -0.91 -19.15 -3.69
CA MET A 110 -1.56 -20.43 -3.99
C MET A 110 -1.11 -21.00 -5.35
N PHE A 111 -0.97 -20.15 -6.38
CA PHE A 111 -0.51 -20.58 -7.70
C PHE A 111 0.97 -20.96 -7.71
N LYS A 112 1.85 -20.20 -7.03
CA LYS A 112 3.27 -20.56 -6.90
C LYS A 112 3.46 -21.87 -6.14
N SER A 113 2.76 -22.08 -5.03
CA SER A 113 2.81 -23.33 -4.29
C SER A 113 2.27 -24.51 -5.11
N ALA A 114 1.19 -24.33 -5.88
CA ALA A 114 0.67 -25.37 -6.77
C ALA A 114 1.64 -25.74 -7.90
N VAL A 115 2.38 -24.77 -8.47
CA VAL A 115 3.41 -25.03 -9.49
C VAL A 115 4.63 -25.75 -8.89
N VAL A 116 5.03 -25.42 -7.66
CA VAL A 116 6.16 -26.09 -6.98
C VAL A 116 5.86 -27.54 -6.60
N GLN A 117 4.58 -27.90 -6.43
CA GLN A 117 4.16 -29.27 -6.12
C GLN A 117 3.81 -30.15 -7.35
N MET A 118 3.88 -29.63 -8.58
CA MET A 118 3.81 -30.48 -9.76
C MET A 118 5.15 -31.21 -9.91
N PRO A 119 5.19 -32.56 -9.91
CA PRO A 119 6.43 -33.26 -10.20
C PRO A 119 6.90 -32.85 -11.59
N ASN A 120 8.16 -32.42 -11.70
CA ASN A 120 8.82 -32.24 -12.99
C ASN A 120 8.64 -33.53 -13.79
N THR A 121 7.72 -33.55 -14.75
CA THR A 121 7.65 -34.60 -15.77
C THR A 121 8.58 -34.18 -16.89
N PRO A 122 9.77 -34.81 -17.04
CA PRO A 122 10.53 -34.64 -18.25
C PRO A 122 9.79 -35.40 -19.36
N SER A 123 9.46 -34.69 -20.43
CA SER A 123 9.08 -35.27 -21.72
C SER A 123 10.27 -35.91 -22.40
#